data_AF-J1QIQ7-F1
#
_entry.id   AF-J1QIQ7-F1
#
_cell.length_a   1.000
_cell.length_b   1.000
_cell.length_c   1.000
_cell.angle_alpha   90.00
_cell.angle_beta   90.00
_cell.angle_gamma   90.00
#
_symmetry.space_group_name_H-M   'P 1'
#
loop_
_entity.id
_entity.type
_entity.pdbx_description
1 polymer ?
#
loop_
_entity_poly.entity_id
_entity_poly.type
_entity_poly.pdbx_seq_one_letter_code
_entity_poly.pdbx_strand_id
1 'polypeptide(L)'
;MQWQSLGQSAGGNANFIALADEQLVGYRLSFSAGNWLQDEWCSPDLWPVSATELAYFKSVAVHPAWQGLGIGQQLLQQAIAALRQQGAKAGLAHLWRESPHNSAVRYFSKAGGRLLKVHPNRWQHLSAAGYLCPRCGALCYCSAAEMVLEF
;
A
#
# COMPACT_ATOMS: atom_id res chain seq x y z
N MET A 1 -12.17 10.62 -7.83
CA MET A 1 -13.06 9.45 -7.75
C MET A 1 -12.51 8.19 -8.45
N GLN A 2 -11.35 8.23 -9.13
CA GLN A 2 -10.90 7.12 -9.97
C GLN A 2 -10.25 5.93 -9.22
N TRP A 3 -9.78 6.11 -7.98
CA TRP A 3 -9.05 5.05 -7.26
C TRP A 3 -9.94 4.02 -6.56
N GLN A 4 -11.17 4.39 -6.22
CA GLN A 4 -12.11 3.47 -5.57
C GLN A 4 -12.48 2.31 -6.50
N SER A 5 -12.71 2.59 -7.79
CA SER A 5 -13.04 1.57 -8.79
C SER A 5 -11.88 0.62 -9.07
N LEU A 6 -10.63 1.03 -8.86
CA LEU A 6 -9.47 0.15 -9.07
C LEU A 6 -9.40 -0.99 -8.07
N GLY A 7 -10.03 -0.86 -6.90
CA GLY A 7 -10.17 -1.95 -5.92
C GLY A 7 -11.38 -2.85 -6.13
N GLN A 8 -12.19 -2.57 -7.16
CA GLN A 8 -13.38 -3.33 -7.47
C GLN A 8 -13.09 -4.37 -8.56
N SER A 9 -13.41 -5.62 -8.26
CA SER A 9 -13.35 -6.75 -9.20
C SER A 9 -14.27 -7.86 -8.68
N ALA A 10 -14.78 -8.70 -9.59
CA ALA A 10 -15.63 -9.86 -9.25
C ALA A 10 -16.78 -9.54 -8.26
N GLY A 11 -17.36 -8.33 -8.32
CA GLY A 11 -18.45 -7.91 -7.43
C GLY A 11 -18.04 -7.52 -5.99
N GLY A 12 -16.75 -7.56 -5.64
CA GLY A 12 -16.22 -7.15 -4.33
C GLY A 12 -15.38 -5.88 -4.40
N ASN A 13 -15.09 -5.28 -3.24
CA ASN A 13 -14.23 -4.10 -3.11
C ASN A 13 -13.13 -4.33 -2.07
N ALA A 14 -11.87 -4.08 -2.43
CA ALA A 14 -10.70 -4.24 -1.56
C ALA A 14 -10.30 -2.95 -0.80
N ASN A 15 -11.12 -1.90 -0.91
CA ASN A 15 -10.97 -0.65 -0.18
C ASN A 15 -11.86 -0.65 1.07
N PHE A 16 -11.27 -0.30 2.22
CA PHE A 16 -11.95 -0.36 3.51
C PHE A 16 -11.73 0.93 4.30
N ILE A 17 -12.71 1.28 5.11
CA ILE A 17 -12.62 2.32 6.14
C ILE A 17 -12.81 1.68 7.51
N ALA A 18 -12.21 2.28 8.54
CA ALA A 18 -12.45 1.95 9.93
C ALA A 18 -13.23 3.09 10.59
N LEU A 19 -14.33 2.74 11.25
CA LEU A 19 -15.18 3.67 11.98
C LEU A 19 -15.11 3.38 13.48
N ALA A 20 -15.10 4.43 14.30
CA ALA A 20 -15.34 4.34 15.73
C ALA A 20 -16.42 5.37 16.08
N ASP A 21 -17.58 4.92 16.57
CA ASP A 21 -18.75 5.78 16.83
C ASP A 21 -19.05 6.73 15.64
N GLU A 22 -19.11 6.17 14.43
CA GLU A 22 -19.30 6.86 13.15
C GLU A 22 -18.14 7.78 12.70
N GLN A 23 -17.13 8.00 13.53
CA GLN A 23 -15.92 8.74 13.16
C GLN A 23 -15.01 7.91 12.27
N LEU A 24 -14.56 8.47 11.13
CA LEU A 24 -13.53 7.87 10.30
C LEU A 24 -12.17 7.91 11.01
N VAL A 25 -11.67 6.74 11.43
CA VAL A 25 -10.41 6.61 12.18
C VAL A 25 -9.29 5.94 11.39
N GLY A 26 -9.59 5.41 10.22
CA GLY A 26 -8.58 4.85 9.32
C GLY A 26 -9.16 4.44 7.97
N TYR A 27 -8.27 4.26 7.01
CA TYR A 27 -8.65 3.74 5.70
C TYR A 27 -7.53 2.89 5.11
N ARG A 28 -7.92 2.07 4.14
CA ARG A 28 -7.02 1.38 3.25
C ARG A 28 -7.54 1.43 1.83
N LEU A 29 -6.65 1.81 0.92
CA LEU A 29 -6.86 1.71 -0.51
C LEU A 29 -6.00 0.57 -1.07
N SER A 30 -6.66 -0.34 -1.80
CA SER A 30 -6.02 -1.45 -2.49
C SER A 30 -6.60 -1.56 -3.89
N PHE A 31 -5.78 -1.90 -4.87
CA PHE A 31 -6.18 -2.13 -6.25
C PHE A 31 -6.18 -3.63 -6.53
N SER A 32 -7.23 -4.10 -7.20
CA SER A 32 -7.38 -5.48 -7.62
C SER A 32 -6.28 -5.88 -8.59
N ALA A 33 -5.94 -7.16 -8.62
CA ALA A 33 -4.98 -7.67 -9.58
C ALA A 33 -5.43 -7.38 -11.03
N GLY A 34 -4.50 -6.98 -11.89
CA GLY A 34 -4.80 -6.52 -13.25
C GLY A 34 -5.42 -5.12 -13.38
N ASN A 35 -5.91 -4.51 -12.30
CA ASN A 35 -6.59 -3.21 -12.33
C ASN A 35 -5.67 -2.02 -12.00
N TRP A 36 -4.36 -2.20 -12.02
CA TRP A 36 -3.42 -1.12 -11.73
C TRP A 36 -2.29 -1.08 -12.76
N LEU A 37 -1.83 0.13 -13.04
CA LEU A 37 -0.74 0.37 -13.98
C LEU A 37 0.59 0.26 -13.25
N GLN A 38 1.50 -0.48 -13.87
CA GLN A 38 2.87 -0.60 -13.42
C GLN A 38 3.65 0.63 -13.90
N ASP A 39 4.58 1.09 -13.07
CA ASP A 39 5.45 2.22 -13.37
C ASP A 39 6.92 1.79 -13.31
N GLU A 40 7.82 2.74 -13.58
CA GLU A 40 9.29 2.53 -13.54
C GLU A 40 9.83 2.03 -12.19
N TRP A 41 9.01 2.11 -11.14
CA TRP A 41 9.37 1.70 -9.79
C TRP A 41 8.94 0.28 -9.47
N CYS A 42 8.34 -0.42 -10.42
CA CYS A 42 8.03 -1.84 -10.32
C CYS A 42 9.24 -2.68 -10.73
N SER A 43 9.43 -3.84 -10.09
CA SER A 43 10.47 -4.82 -10.46
C SER A 43 9.85 -6.15 -10.87
N PRO A 44 9.21 -6.27 -12.06
CA PRO A 44 8.47 -7.45 -12.47
C PRO A 44 9.26 -8.77 -12.37
N ASP A 45 10.55 -8.74 -12.71
CA ASP A 45 11.44 -9.91 -12.66
C ASP A 45 11.64 -10.48 -11.23
N LEU A 46 11.27 -9.72 -10.19
CA LEU A 46 11.38 -10.13 -8.79
C LEU A 46 10.04 -10.61 -8.20
N TRP A 47 8.95 -10.55 -8.96
CA TRP A 47 7.63 -10.89 -8.45
C TRP A 47 7.42 -12.40 -8.37
N PRO A 48 6.74 -12.90 -7.32
CA PRO A 48 6.44 -14.33 -7.19
C PRO A 48 5.32 -14.83 -8.11
N VAL A 49 4.53 -13.90 -8.65
CA VAL A 49 3.33 -14.17 -9.44
C VAL A 49 3.26 -13.18 -10.59
N SER A 50 2.45 -13.49 -11.60
CA SER A 50 2.25 -12.59 -12.73
C SER A 50 1.55 -11.29 -12.32
N ALA A 51 1.73 -10.25 -13.14
CA ALA A 51 1.03 -8.98 -12.98
C ALA A 51 -0.49 -9.09 -12.82
N THR A 52 -1.10 -10.04 -13.54
CA THR A 52 -2.55 -10.29 -13.52
C THR A 52 -3.04 -10.94 -12.24
N GLU A 53 -2.13 -11.43 -11.40
CA GLU A 53 -2.42 -12.08 -10.11
C GLU A 53 -1.91 -11.25 -8.92
N LEU A 54 -1.22 -10.15 -9.19
CA LEU A 54 -0.61 -9.27 -8.21
C LEU A 54 -1.50 -8.06 -7.95
N ALA A 55 -2.07 -7.96 -6.75
CA ALA A 55 -2.78 -6.78 -6.28
C ALA A 55 -1.80 -5.67 -5.85
N TYR A 56 -2.31 -4.45 -5.66
CA TYR A 56 -1.50 -3.33 -5.18
C TYR A 56 -2.08 -2.67 -3.93
N PHE A 57 -1.29 -2.62 -2.86
CA PHE A 57 -1.63 -1.93 -1.62
C PHE A 57 -1.20 -0.46 -1.70
N LYS A 58 -2.11 0.37 -2.23
CA LYS A 58 -1.84 1.77 -2.60
C LYS A 58 -1.55 2.67 -1.41
N SER A 59 -2.35 2.57 -0.35
CA SER A 59 -2.26 3.47 0.80
C SER A 59 -2.97 2.90 2.01
N VAL A 60 -2.42 3.17 3.19
CA VAL A 60 -3.07 2.93 4.47
C VAL A 60 -2.74 4.10 5.39
N ALA A 61 -3.72 4.57 6.14
CA ALA A 61 -3.51 5.53 7.21
C ALA A 61 -4.48 5.25 8.36
N VAL A 62 -4.01 5.54 9.57
CA VAL A 62 -4.81 5.47 10.80
C VAL A 62 -4.62 6.80 11.52
N HIS A 63 -5.71 7.38 11.98
CA HIS A 63 -5.72 8.63 12.73
C HIS A 63 -4.75 8.54 13.93
N PRO A 64 -3.93 9.56 14.22
CA PRO A 64 -2.89 9.48 15.26
C PRO A 64 -3.37 8.95 16.62
N ALA A 65 -4.53 9.42 17.10
CA ALA A 65 -5.13 8.97 18.37
C ALA A 65 -5.55 7.48 18.40
N TRP A 66 -5.61 6.84 17.24
CA TRP A 66 -6.06 5.45 17.07
C TRP A 66 -4.94 4.51 16.58
N GLN A 67 -3.72 5.03 16.44
CA GLN A 67 -2.55 4.23 16.08
C GLN A 67 -2.14 3.30 17.23
N GLY A 68 -1.48 2.19 16.90
CA GLY A 68 -1.06 1.18 17.90
C GLY A 68 -2.16 0.22 18.36
N LEU A 69 -3.43 0.45 17.97
CA LEU A 69 -4.58 -0.36 18.35
C LEU A 69 -4.90 -1.53 17.39
N GLY A 70 -4.00 -1.83 16.44
CA GLY A 70 -4.20 -2.93 15.47
C GLY A 70 -5.10 -2.61 14.28
N ILE A 71 -5.67 -1.40 14.18
CA ILE A 71 -6.59 -1.01 13.09
C ILE A 71 -5.97 -1.22 11.69
N GLY A 72 -4.71 -0.80 11.49
CA GLY A 72 -4.02 -1.00 10.21
C GLY A 72 -3.90 -2.48 9.83
N GLN A 73 -3.64 -3.35 10.81
CA GLN A 73 -3.58 -4.80 10.60
C GLN A 73 -4.95 -5.36 10.23
N GLN A 74 -6.03 -4.95 10.89
CA GLN A 74 -7.38 -5.39 10.54
C GLN A 74 -7.76 -4.95 9.13
N LEU A 75 -7.48 -3.69 8.76
CA LEU A 75 -7.69 -3.18 7.40
C LEU A 75 -6.90 -4.00 6.35
N LEU A 76 -5.67 -4.44 6.67
CA LEU A 76 -4.89 -5.34 5.82
C LEU A 76 -5.57 -6.69 5.61
N GLN A 77 -6.02 -7.31 6.69
CA GLN A 77 -6.63 -8.64 6.62
C GLN A 77 -7.94 -8.59 5.82
N GLN A 78 -8.75 -7.55 6.00
CA GLN A 78 -9.97 -7.35 5.22
C GLN A 78 -9.66 -7.17 3.72
N ALA A 79 -8.66 -6.36 3.38
CA ALA A 79 -8.22 -6.22 1.99
C ALA A 79 -7.68 -7.52 1.40
N ILE A 80 -6.87 -8.29 2.13
CA ILE A 80 -6.38 -9.59 1.67
C ILE A 80 -7.55 -10.55 1.41
N ALA A 81 -8.53 -10.61 2.31
CA ALA A 81 -9.69 -11.47 2.14
C ALA A 81 -10.48 -11.12 0.86
N ALA A 82 -10.73 -9.83 0.63
CA ALA A 82 -11.39 -9.37 -0.60
C ALA A 82 -10.56 -9.66 -1.85
N LEU A 83 -9.24 -9.42 -1.81
CA LEU A 83 -8.35 -9.64 -2.95
C LEU A 83 -8.21 -11.14 -3.30
N ARG A 84 -8.17 -12.02 -2.30
CA ARG A 84 -8.22 -13.49 -2.51
C ARG A 84 -9.51 -13.90 -3.22
N GLN A 85 -10.65 -13.36 -2.81
CA GLN A 85 -11.94 -13.61 -3.46
C GLN A 85 -11.96 -13.08 -4.91
N GLN A 86 -11.23 -12.00 -5.18
CA GLN A 86 -11.04 -11.46 -6.53
C GLN A 86 -10.01 -12.22 -7.37
N GLY A 87 -9.38 -13.26 -6.84
CA GLY A 87 -8.41 -14.11 -7.54
C GLY A 87 -6.96 -13.66 -7.49
N ALA A 88 -6.63 -12.64 -6.69
CA ALA A 88 -5.23 -12.27 -6.45
C ALA A 88 -4.52 -13.34 -5.61
N LYS A 89 -3.22 -13.51 -5.85
CA LYS A 89 -2.33 -14.45 -5.14
C LYS A 89 -1.26 -13.75 -4.29
N ALA A 90 -1.06 -12.46 -4.53
CA ALA A 90 -0.14 -11.64 -3.76
C ALA A 90 -0.55 -10.17 -3.84
N GLY A 91 0.02 -9.35 -2.95
CA GLY A 91 -0.11 -7.91 -2.96
C GLY A 91 1.23 -7.21 -2.84
N LEU A 92 1.48 -6.21 -3.70
CA LEU A 92 2.68 -5.39 -3.72
C LEU A 92 2.44 -4.06 -2.98
N ALA A 93 3.45 -3.51 -2.34
CA ALA A 93 3.42 -2.18 -1.75
C ALA A 93 4.75 -1.44 -1.94
N HIS A 94 4.68 -0.13 -2.15
CA HIS A 94 5.84 0.76 -2.06
C HIS A 94 5.81 1.53 -0.75
N LEU A 95 6.61 1.08 0.21
CA LEU A 95 6.56 1.56 1.59
C LEU A 95 7.61 2.63 1.86
N TRP A 96 7.19 3.70 2.52
CA TRP A 96 8.07 4.79 2.93
C TRP A 96 9.01 4.36 4.05
N ARG A 97 10.28 4.13 3.72
CA ARG A 97 11.29 3.64 4.66
C ARG A 97 11.62 4.67 5.75
N GLU A 98 11.49 5.94 5.43
CA GLU A 98 11.75 7.05 6.34
C GLU A 98 10.49 7.47 7.13
N SER A 99 9.42 6.67 7.07
CA SER A 99 8.31 6.79 8.01
C SER A 99 8.82 6.72 9.47
N PRO A 100 8.16 7.40 10.43
CA PRO A 100 8.58 7.39 11.82
C PRO A 100 8.83 5.97 12.33
N HIS A 101 10.02 5.74 12.90
CA HIS A 101 10.47 4.43 13.40
C HIS A 101 10.41 3.29 12.36
N ASN A 102 10.52 3.61 11.06
CA ASN A 102 10.35 2.68 9.95
C ASN A 102 9.03 1.89 10.04
N SER A 103 7.98 2.56 10.52
CA SER A 103 6.69 1.94 10.86
C SER A 103 6.04 1.27 9.66
N ALA A 104 6.12 1.84 8.47
CA ALA A 104 5.50 1.27 7.27
C ALA A 104 6.08 -0.10 6.92
N VAL A 105 7.41 -0.22 6.84
CA VAL A 105 8.10 -1.48 6.55
C VAL A 105 7.86 -2.49 7.67
N ARG A 106 8.03 -2.08 8.94
CA ARG A 106 7.84 -2.98 10.09
C ARG A 106 6.42 -3.56 10.15
N TYR A 107 5.41 -2.73 9.89
CA TYR A 107 4.02 -3.16 9.84
C TYR A 107 3.80 -4.21 8.75
N PHE A 108 4.34 -3.98 7.55
CA PHE A 108 4.16 -4.90 6.43
C PHE A 108 4.97 -6.20 6.62
N SER A 109 6.20 -6.11 7.14
CA SER A 109 7.01 -7.28 7.50
C SER A 109 6.35 -8.14 8.57
N LYS A 110 5.72 -7.54 9.59
CA LYS A 110 4.95 -8.29 10.60
C LYS A 110 3.79 -9.08 10.00
N ALA A 111 3.25 -8.64 8.87
CA ALA A 111 2.21 -9.37 8.15
C ALA A 111 2.77 -10.47 7.23
N GLY A 112 4.08 -10.68 7.18
CA GLY A 112 4.75 -11.62 6.28
C GLY A 112 5.30 -11.00 5.00
N GLY A 113 5.23 -9.68 4.86
CA GLY A 113 5.74 -8.98 3.68
C GLY A 113 7.26 -9.06 3.58
N ARG A 114 7.77 -9.39 2.39
CA ARG A 114 9.20 -9.47 2.10
C ARG A 114 9.65 -8.37 1.16
N LEU A 115 10.91 -7.95 1.33
CA LEU A 115 11.54 -6.94 0.49
C LEU A 115 11.91 -7.53 -0.87
N LEU A 116 11.57 -6.83 -1.94
CA LEU A 116 12.05 -7.13 -3.30
C LEU A 116 13.20 -6.21 -3.68
N LYS A 117 12.96 -4.89 -3.61
CA LYS A 117 13.93 -3.87 -4.01
C LYS A 117 13.77 -2.58 -3.21
N VAL A 118 14.88 -1.87 -3.02
CA VAL A 118 14.85 -0.50 -2.49
C VAL A 118 15.04 0.48 -3.65
N HIS A 119 14.13 1.43 -3.74
CA HIS A 119 14.09 2.46 -4.76
C HIS A 119 14.49 3.81 -4.14
N PRO A 120 15.72 4.31 -4.40
CA PRO A 120 16.12 5.62 -3.92
C PRO A 120 15.30 6.71 -4.59
N ASN A 121 15.09 7.83 -3.89
CA ASN A 121 14.44 9.03 -4.45
C ASN A 121 13.06 8.79 -5.08
N ARG A 122 12.30 7.79 -4.61
CA ARG A 122 11.03 7.38 -5.23
C ARG A 122 10.10 8.55 -5.52
N TRP A 123 9.88 9.39 -4.52
CA TRP A 123 8.93 10.50 -4.63
C TRP A 123 9.57 11.81 -5.11
N GLN A 124 10.85 11.80 -5.52
CA GLN A 124 11.54 13.03 -5.93
C GLN A 124 10.84 13.70 -7.11
N HIS A 125 10.44 12.93 -8.13
CA HIS A 125 9.73 13.45 -9.31
C HIS A 125 8.43 14.18 -8.96
N LEU A 126 7.75 13.79 -7.87
CA LEU A 126 6.53 14.46 -7.42
C LEU A 126 6.80 15.87 -6.86
N SER A 127 8.04 16.13 -6.42
CA SER A 127 8.43 17.44 -5.87
C SER A 127 8.27 18.54 -6.93
N ALA A 128 8.56 18.24 -8.20
CA ALA A 128 8.34 19.15 -9.32
C ALA A 128 6.85 19.49 -9.53
N ALA A 129 5.94 18.61 -9.09
CA ALA A 129 4.49 18.82 -9.11
C ALA A 129 3.95 19.44 -7.79
N GLY A 130 4.84 19.94 -6.91
CA GLY A 130 4.46 20.62 -5.67
C GLY A 130 4.28 19.68 -4.46
N TYR A 131 4.66 18.41 -4.55
CA TYR A 131 4.67 17.53 -3.39
C TYR A 131 5.69 18.01 -2.33
N LEU A 132 5.21 18.26 -1.12
CA LEU A 132 6.04 18.55 0.04
C LEU A 132 6.25 17.29 0.86
N CYS A 133 7.49 16.81 0.90
CA CYS A 133 7.84 15.67 1.73
C CYS A 133 7.79 16.08 3.21
N PRO A 134 7.05 15.35 4.07
CA PRO A 134 6.99 15.67 5.50
C PRO A 134 8.34 15.54 6.22
N ARG A 135 9.33 14.90 5.59
CA ARG A 135 10.71 14.79 6.11
C ARG A 135 11.69 15.73 5.43
N CYS A 136 11.65 15.84 4.10
CA CYS A 136 12.68 16.53 3.31
C CYS A 136 12.28 17.96 2.87
N GLY A 137 11.00 18.34 3.00
CA GLY A 137 10.50 19.61 2.49
C GLY A 137 10.29 19.58 0.97
N ALA A 138 10.76 20.63 0.29
CA ALA A 138 10.45 20.90 -1.12
C ALA A 138 11.12 19.96 -2.13
N LEU A 139 12.13 19.18 -1.74
CA LEU A 139 12.77 18.19 -2.60
C LEU A 139 12.93 16.87 -1.86
N CYS A 140 12.22 15.84 -2.32
CA CYS A 140 12.21 14.54 -1.65
C CYS A 140 13.44 13.68 -2.00
N TYR A 141 14.09 13.12 -0.98
CA TYR A 141 15.17 12.13 -1.10
C TYR A 141 14.84 10.80 -0.40
N CYS A 142 13.57 10.62 -0.03
CA CYS A 142 13.13 9.41 0.65
C CYS A 142 13.12 8.20 -0.29
N SER A 143 13.33 7.02 0.29
CA SER A 143 13.40 5.75 -0.42
C SER A 143 12.15 4.90 -0.20
N ALA A 144 11.75 4.17 -1.23
CA ALA A 144 10.66 3.21 -1.13
C ALA A 144 11.22 1.78 -1.01
N ALA A 145 10.68 1.00 -0.09
CA ALA A 145 10.80 -0.45 -0.12
C ALA A 145 9.66 -1.00 -0.98
N GLU A 146 9.98 -1.54 -2.16
CA GLU A 146 9.06 -2.40 -2.90
C GLU A 146 9.00 -3.75 -2.20
N MET A 147 7.83 -4.08 -1.66
CA MET A 147 7.62 -5.27 -0.85
C MET A 147 6.42 -6.03 -1.37
N VAL A 148 6.46 -7.35 -1.24
CA VAL A 148 5.36 -8.24 -1.64
C VAL A 148 4.90 -9.09 -0.46
N LEU A 149 3.62 -9.38 -0.42
CA LEU A 149 2.98 -10.29 0.52
C LEU A 149 2.18 -11.33 -0.29
N GLU A 150 2.61 -12.58 -0.25
CA GLU A 150 1.85 -13.71 -0.79
C GLU A 150 0.74 -14.12 0.17
N PHE A 151 -0.40 -14.54 -0.37
CA PHE A 151 -1.55 -14.95 0.42
C PHE A 151 -2.42 -15.95 -0.35
#